data_AF-A0A432XTB0-F1
#
_entry.id   AF-A0A432XTB0-F1
#
_cell.length_a   1.000
_cell.length_b   1.000
_cell.length_c   1.000
_cell.angle_alpha   90.00
_cell.angle_beta   90.00
_cell.angle_gamma   90.00
#
_symmetry.space_group_name_H-M   'P 1'
#
loop_
_entity.id
_entity.type
_entity.pdbx_description
1 polymer ?
#
loop_
_entity_poly.entity_id
_entity_poly.type
_entity_poly.pdbx_seq_one_letter_code
_entity_poly.pdbx_strand_id
1 'polypeptide(L)'
;MSESLSAQQLLRIRSKLETIAAEQPDTRAADAANAALQRMRSGEYGYCIECGDEISAARLAAKPDVALCVDCQALQDEDDEDA
;
A
#
# COMPACT_ATOMS: atom_id res chain seq x y z
N MET A 1 14.68 2.62 16.81
CA MET A 1 13.65 3.53 16.27
C MET A 1 12.97 2.77 15.14
N SER A 2 12.14 1.78 15.49
CA SER A 2 11.41 1.01 14.48
C SER A 2 10.14 1.78 14.20
N GLU A 3 10.02 2.38 13.02
CA GLU A 3 8.86 3.15 12.58
C GLU A 3 7.68 2.22 12.25
N SER A 4 7.35 1.32 13.18
CA SER A 4 6.18 0.47 13.08
C SER A 4 4.94 1.34 13.13
N LEU A 5 4.04 1.12 12.16
CA LEU A 5 2.74 1.79 12.12
C LEU A 5 2.01 1.60 13.45
N SER A 6 1.68 2.71 14.12
CA SER A 6 0.84 2.66 15.32
C SER A 6 -0.49 1.96 14.98
N ALA A 7 -1.05 1.18 15.91
CA ALA A 7 -2.34 0.53 15.74
C ALA A 7 -3.45 1.53 15.35
N GLN A 8 -3.38 2.77 15.84
CA GLN A 8 -4.29 3.85 15.43
C GLN A 8 -4.11 4.28 13.97
N GLN A 9 -2.88 4.29 13.48
CA GLN A 9 -2.58 4.65 12.09
C GLN A 9 -3.10 3.57 11.15
N LEU A 10 -2.88 2.29 11.47
CA LEU A 10 -3.44 1.16 10.72
C LEU A 10 -4.97 1.24 10.62
N LEU A 11 -5.65 1.59 11.71
CA LEU A 11 -7.10 1.70 11.73
C LEU A 11 -7.61 2.80 10.78
N ARG A 12 -6.94 3.97 10.76
CA ARG A 12 -7.29 5.09 9.85
C ARG A 12 -7.04 4.71 8.39
N ILE A 13 -5.90 4.08 8.11
CA ILE A 13 -5.55 3.63 6.77
C ILE A 13 -6.57 2.60 6.28
N ARG A 14 -6.93 1.62 7.11
CA ARG A 14 -7.93 0.60 6.78
C ARG A 14 -9.28 1.23 6.43
N SER A 15 -9.77 2.15 7.26
CA SER A 15 -11.04 2.83 7.01
C SER A 15 -11.03 3.60 5.69
N LYS A 16 -9.90 4.24 5.34
CA LYS A 16 -9.75 4.95 4.06
C LYS A 16 -9.78 3.98 2.86
N LEU A 17 -9.12 2.84 2.97
CA LEU A 17 -9.11 1.79 1.93
C LEU A 17 -10.49 1.17 1.73
N GLU A 18 -11.24 0.94 2.81
CA GLU A 18 -12.62 0.44 2.76
C GLU A 18 -13.54 1.41 2.00
N THR A 19 -13.41 2.72 2.23
CA THR A 19 -14.18 3.72 1.48
C THR A 19 -13.86 3.70 -0.02
N ILE A 20 -12.58 3.66 -0.38
CA ILE A 20 -12.13 3.62 -1.79
C ILE A 20 -12.70 2.38 -2.50
N ALA A 21 -12.61 1.22 -1.86
CA ALA A 21 -13.11 -0.03 -2.40
C ALA A 21 -14.65 -0.05 -2.54
N ALA A 22 -15.37 0.61 -1.63
CA ALA A 22 -16.83 0.67 -1.64
C ALA A 22 -17.39 1.68 -2.67
N GLU A 23 -16.69 2.80 -2.89
CA GLU A 23 -17.16 3.85 -3.81
C GLU A 23 -16.96 3.47 -5.29
N GLN A 24 -15.88 2.74 -5.63
CA GLN A 24 -15.47 2.52 -7.01
C GLN A 24 -14.97 1.09 -7.30
N PRO A 25 -15.81 0.05 -7.10
CA PRO A 25 -15.39 -1.36 -7.12
C PRO A 25 -14.73 -1.83 -8.42
N ASP A 26 -15.04 -1.22 -9.57
CA ASP A 26 -14.51 -1.60 -10.89
C ASP A 26 -13.27 -0.79 -11.32
N THR A 27 -12.60 -0.12 -10.38
CA THR A 27 -11.39 0.67 -10.67
C THR A 27 -10.12 -0.03 -10.21
N ARG A 28 -9.02 0.22 -10.93
CA ARG A 28 -7.68 -0.22 -10.50
C ARG A 28 -7.34 0.21 -9.07
N ALA A 29 -7.85 1.37 -8.64
CA ALA A 29 -7.68 1.88 -7.29
C ALA A 29 -8.42 1.02 -6.24
N ALA A 30 -9.63 0.53 -6.55
CA ALA A 30 -10.34 -0.39 -5.66
C ALA A 30 -9.70 -1.78 -5.62
N ASP A 31 -9.17 -2.28 -6.74
CA ASP A 31 -8.39 -3.52 -6.75
C ASP A 31 -7.16 -3.40 -5.84
N ALA A 32 -6.41 -2.30 -5.97
CA ALA A 32 -5.26 -2.01 -5.11
C ALA A 32 -5.66 -1.86 -3.63
N ALA A 33 -6.79 -1.21 -3.36
CA ALA A 33 -7.31 -1.07 -2.00
C ALA A 33 -7.73 -2.41 -1.39
N ASN A 34 -8.40 -3.28 -2.16
CA ASN A 34 -8.76 -4.63 -1.74
C ASN A 34 -7.52 -5.48 -1.47
N ALA A 35 -6.49 -5.39 -2.32
CA ALA A 35 -5.21 -6.06 -2.12
C ALA A 35 -4.49 -5.56 -0.85
N ALA A 36 -4.50 -4.25 -0.59
CA ALA A 36 -3.95 -3.67 0.63
C ALA A 36 -4.70 -4.16 1.88
N LEU A 37 -6.04 -4.20 1.83
CA LEU A 37 -6.88 -4.75 2.92
C LEU A 37 -6.62 -6.24 3.15
N GLN A 38 -6.36 -7.02 2.10
CA GLN A 38 -5.96 -8.43 2.23
C GLN A 38 -4.61 -8.57 2.94
N ARG A 39 -3.61 -7.77 2.53
CA ARG A 39 -2.29 -7.73 3.19
C ARG A 39 -2.39 -7.32 4.66
N MET A 40 -3.31 -6.42 5.01
CA MET A 40 -3.57 -6.06 6.42
C MET A 40 -4.10 -7.24 7.23
N ARG A 41 -4.89 -8.13 6.61
CA ARG A 41 -5.41 -9.34 7.26
C ARG A 41 -4.36 -10.44 7.36
N SER A 42 -3.46 -10.59 6.40
CA SER A 42 -2.35 -11.54 6.48
C SER A 42 -1.23 -11.08 7.41
N GLY A 43 -1.19 -9.77 7.73
CA GLY A 43 -0.13 -9.17 8.55
C GLY A 43 1.09 -8.74 7.73
N GLU A 44 1.02 -8.80 6.41
CA GLU A 44 2.08 -8.41 5.47
C GLU A 44 1.93 -6.94 5.03
N TYR A 45 0.95 -6.21 5.56
CA TYR A 45 0.79 -4.81 5.25
C TYR A 45 1.94 -3.96 5.80
N GLY A 46 2.53 -3.17 4.91
CA GLY A 46 3.72 -2.38 5.20
C GLY A 46 5.03 -3.06 4.81
N TYR A 47 4.98 -4.17 4.08
CA TYR A 47 6.14 -4.78 3.44
C TYR A 47 5.99 -4.78 1.92
N CYS A 48 7.13 -4.61 1.23
CA CYS A 48 7.22 -4.63 -0.21
C CYS A 48 6.98 -6.06 -0.73
N ILE A 49 6.10 -6.21 -1.71
CA ILE A 49 5.81 -7.53 -2.29
C ILE A 49 6.91 -8.05 -3.23
N GLU A 50 7.83 -7.19 -3.66
CA GLU A 50 8.95 -7.58 -4.54
C GLU A 50 10.21 -7.92 -3.77
N CYS A 51 10.69 -7.00 -2.92
CA CYS A 51 11.94 -7.20 -2.16
C CYS A 51 11.71 -7.71 -0.73
N GLY A 52 10.50 -7.60 -0.19
CA GLY A 52 10.19 -7.95 1.20
C GLY A 52 10.55 -6.88 2.25
N ASP A 53 11.13 -5.74 1.85
CA ASP A 53 11.53 -4.67 2.77
C ASP A 53 10.34 -3.89 3.35
N GLU A 54 10.56 -3.25 4.50
CA GLU A 54 9.56 -2.38 5.13
C GLU A 54 9.27 -1.13 4.26
N ILE A 55 7.99 -0.91 3.97
CA ILE A 55 7.50 0.31 3.33
C ILE A 55 7.35 1.39 4.40
N SER A 56 7.94 2.56 4.16
CA SER A 56 7.90 3.66 5.12
C SER A 56 6.47 4.08 5.46
N ALA A 57 6.22 4.32 6.76
CA ALA A 57 4.91 4.72 7.26
C ALA A 57 4.39 6.02 6.61
N ALA A 58 5.30 6.95 6.26
CA ALA A 58 4.97 8.18 5.54
C ALA A 58 4.41 7.90 4.14
N ARG A 59 4.96 6.91 3.42
CA ARG A 59 4.49 6.50 2.10
C ARG A 59 3.10 5.87 2.18
N LEU A 60 2.88 4.97 3.14
CA LEU A 60 1.57 4.34 3.37
C LEU A 60 0.51 5.37 3.84
N ALA A 61 0.91 6.41 4.56
CA ALA A 61 0.02 7.50 4.94
C ALA A 61 -0.40 8.35 3.73
N ALA A 62 0.54 8.61 2.80
CA ALA A 62 0.27 9.36 1.58
C ALA A 62 -0.54 8.53 0.57
N LYS A 63 -0.09 7.31 0.27
CA LYS A 63 -0.71 6.34 -0.63
C LYS A 63 -0.86 4.98 0.07
N PRO A 64 -2.04 4.66 0.63
CA PRO A 64 -2.25 3.44 1.44
C PRO A 64 -2.40 2.16 0.61
N ASP A 65 -2.60 2.29 -0.69
CA ASP A 65 -2.84 1.27 -1.70
C ASP A 65 -1.53 0.67 -2.28
N VAL A 66 -0.39 1.32 -2.07
CA VAL A 66 0.91 0.87 -2.60
C VAL A 66 1.32 -0.49 -2.04
N ALA A 67 1.96 -1.29 -2.89
CA ALA A 67 2.52 -2.60 -2.53
C ALA A 67 4.04 -2.65 -2.59
N LEU A 68 4.68 -1.60 -3.12
CA LEU A 68 6.12 -1.56 -3.38
C LEU A 68 6.80 -0.50 -2.52
N CYS A 69 8.06 -0.78 -2.17
CA CYS A 69 8.94 0.21 -1.57
C CYS A 69 9.30 1.30 -2.59
N VAL A 70 9.99 2.35 -2.12
CA VAL A 70 10.38 3.46 -3.00
C VAL A 70 11.34 3.02 -4.10
N ASP A 71 12.24 2.09 -3.80
CA ASP A 71 13.25 1.62 -4.74
C ASP A 71 12.62 0.73 -5.82
N CYS A 72 11.81 -0.26 -5.42
CA CYS A 72 11.06 -1.11 -6.36
C CYS A 72 10.08 -0.31 -7.22
N GLN A 73 9.38 0.67 -6.64
CA GLN A 73 8.52 1.53 -7.44
C GLN A 73 9.31 2.37 -8.45
N ALA A 74 10.46 2.91 -8.05
CA ALA A 74 11.29 3.69 -8.97
C ALA A 74 11.73 2.84 -10.17
N LEU A 75 12.14 1.60 -9.94
CA LEU A 75 12.48 0.65 -11.02
C LEU A 75 11.28 0.39 -11.95
N GLN A 76 10.08 0.21 -11.40
CA GLN A 76 8.89 -0.05 -12.20
C GLN A 76 8.42 1.18 -12.99
N ASP A 77 8.52 2.38 -12.40
CA ASP A 77 8.17 3.63 -13.07
C ASP A 77 9.16 3.93 -14.23
N GLU A 78 10.44 3.57 -14.09
CA GLU A 78 11.43 3.65 -15.17
C GLU A 78 11.10 2.71 -16.33
N ASP A 79 10.62 1.49 -16.05
CA ASP A 79 10.21 0.53 -17.09
C ASP A 79 8.97 1.00 -17.90
N ASP A 80 8.09 1.83 -17.32
CA ASP A 80 6.88 2.36 -17.98
C ASP A 80 7.16 3.57 -18.91
N GLU A 81 8.28 4.30 -18.76
CA GLU A 81 8.61 5.47 -19.61
C GLU A 81 9.25 5.10 -20.97
N ASP A 82 9.68 3.86 -21.16
CA ASP A 82 10.31 3.36 -22.40
C ASP A 82 9.35 2.59 -23.35
N ALA A 83 8.03 2.61 -23.11
CA ALA A 83 7.01 1.86 -23.87
C ALA A 83 6.21 2.66 -24.91
#